data_AF-A0A0F9GD87-F1
#
_entry.id   AF-A0A0F9GD87-F1
#
_cell.length_a   1.000
_cell.length_b   1.000
_cell.length_c   1.000
_cell.angle_alpha   90.00
_cell.angle_beta   90.00
_cell.angle_gamma   90.00
#
_symmetry.space_group_name_H-M   'P 1'
#
loop_
_entity.id
_entity.type
_entity.pdbx_description
1 polymer ?
#
loop_
_entity_poly.entity_id
_entity_poly.type
_entity_poly.pdbx_seq_one_letter_code
_entity_poly.pdbx_strand_id
1 'polypeptide(L)'
;MTKLLIAFLLACFIIPTAIAQKKVDNAELAAKINFYKNDIRGPYKDIRWFCTDGSVRAPKDPCPSDIGPGLQHARYKDDVETIAKNYHIYLGQLLAYTNTSDFWDSKNDHSRLKQYQLDKYLRSVDNGWINQKGQYYRGAVQAEDEEAWGIAFYTWLLSQDDVLRDNFFLVRQSLKDVPHSGDANLAQRMRSESKVISDAYTPFMDLRVKIHGQPEVADIEKVKAFQKKNALKLTATQNKQFDVLVVTMTEFFKPIDIKKIGQKADLLKNTPLGKTLEDFIANHSLGTNDSELISAAGQALLDIRKDIIEEKRPMARLQLLDVSLKLEEILFKNASKWQPETLREQLRKIKVLTTASAGAGYLELWEYGQIKNTLNTINRDKMTLAELNTVLETARGAVEWSAAMVKANYQNIVNVYTGFEPKAYGFIDDRIRGSIALHLGKSVGELGDFIAKESALTNKVMDIANQSTIRGLNSGYAFGELVVVAGSPDDVEVSSDKIYIFMRSPADLKPV
;
A
#
# COMPACT_ATOMS: atom_id res chain seq x y z
N MET A 1 18.24 -40.10 38.28
CA MET A 1 17.59 -38.92 37.65
C MET A 1 18.49 -38.23 36.63
N THR A 2 19.79 -38.09 36.85
CA THR A 2 20.74 -37.42 35.95
C THR A 2 20.91 -38.09 34.57
N LYS A 3 20.88 -39.41 34.47
CA LYS A 3 20.96 -40.12 33.16
C LYS A 3 19.69 -39.98 32.30
N LEU A 4 18.52 -39.86 32.94
CA LEU A 4 17.25 -39.63 32.22
C LEU A 4 17.16 -38.19 31.68
N LEU A 5 17.69 -37.21 32.43
CA LEU A 5 17.75 -35.81 31.98
C LEU A 5 18.67 -35.63 30.78
N ILE A 6 19.82 -36.31 30.76
CA ILE A 6 20.78 -36.27 29.64
C ILE A 6 20.19 -36.95 28.40
N ALA A 7 19.47 -38.06 28.56
CA ALA A 7 18.77 -38.72 27.45
C ALA A 7 17.63 -37.85 26.88
N PHE A 8 16.93 -37.09 27.72
CA PHE A 8 15.89 -36.15 27.28
C PHE A 8 16.48 -34.92 26.56
N LEU A 9 17.60 -34.39 27.05
CA LEU A 9 18.34 -33.30 26.40
C LEU A 9 18.95 -33.72 25.06
N LEU A 10 19.50 -34.94 24.93
CA LEU A 10 19.97 -35.46 23.64
C LEU A 10 18.82 -35.76 22.67
N ALA A 11 17.65 -36.20 23.15
CA ALA A 11 16.47 -36.41 22.30
C ALA A 11 15.92 -35.09 21.74
N CYS A 12 16.05 -33.96 22.46
CA CYS A 12 15.68 -32.64 21.95
C CYS A 12 16.61 -32.12 20.83
N PHE A 13 17.84 -32.63 20.72
CA PHE A 13 18.78 -32.26 19.64
C PHE A 13 18.68 -33.14 18.39
N ILE A 14 17.90 -34.24 18.43
CA ILE A 14 17.68 -35.16 17.30
C ILE A 14 16.25 -35.02 16.74
N ILE A 15 15.52 -33.95 17.12
CA ILE A 15 14.30 -33.58 16.41
C ILE A 15 14.73 -33.14 15.00
N PRO A 16 14.21 -33.77 13.93
CA PRO A 16 14.72 -33.55 12.60
C PRO A 16 14.50 -32.08 12.20
N THR A 17 15.51 -31.53 11.52
CA THR A 17 15.47 -30.28 10.72
C THR A 17 14.40 -30.28 9.62
N ALA A 18 13.45 -31.23 9.65
CA ALA A 18 12.40 -31.46 8.65
C ALA A 18 11.24 -30.44 8.71
N ILE A 19 11.25 -29.49 9.65
CA ILE A 19 10.25 -28.41 9.74
C ILE A 19 10.87 -27.04 9.37
N ALA A 20 12.15 -27.00 9.00
CA ALA A 20 12.72 -25.79 8.41
C ALA A 20 12.27 -25.68 6.95
N GLN A 21 11.67 -24.54 6.61
CA GLN A 21 11.35 -24.16 5.24
C GLN A 21 12.61 -24.32 4.37
N LYS A 22 12.49 -24.99 3.22
CA LYS A 22 13.63 -25.18 2.31
C LYS A 22 14.14 -23.81 1.88
N LYS A 23 15.46 -23.62 1.86
CA LYS A 23 16.05 -22.39 1.34
C LYS A 23 15.56 -22.18 -0.11
N VAL A 24 15.04 -20.99 -0.39
CA VAL A 24 14.51 -20.64 -1.70
C VAL A 24 15.66 -20.61 -2.72
N ASP A 25 15.54 -21.37 -3.80
CA ASP A 25 16.38 -21.21 -4.98
C ASP A 25 15.80 -20.10 -5.86
N ASN A 26 16.36 -18.90 -5.70
CA ASN A 26 15.92 -17.71 -6.42
C ASN A 26 16.12 -17.82 -7.93
N ALA A 27 17.15 -18.53 -8.40
CA ALA A 27 17.43 -18.68 -9.83
C ALA A 27 16.42 -19.64 -10.47
N GLU A 28 16.12 -20.77 -9.81
CA GLU A 28 15.07 -21.68 -10.26
C GLU A 28 13.71 -20.99 -10.28
N LEU A 29 13.37 -20.26 -9.22
CA LEU A 29 12.09 -19.58 -9.11
C LEU A 29 11.95 -18.47 -10.16
N ALA A 30 13.00 -17.68 -10.42
CA ALA A 30 13.01 -16.69 -11.49
C ALA A 30 12.78 -17.33 -12.87
N ALA A 31 13.38 -18.50 -13.13
CA ALA A 31 13.16 -19.24 -14.37
C ALA A 31 11.71 -19.72 -14.51
N LYS A 32 11.11 -20.26 -13.45
CA LYS A 32 9.69 -20.67 -13.42
C LYS A 32 8.75 -19.49 -13.63
N ILE A 33 9.02 -18.36 -12.99
CA ILE A 33 8.27 -17.13 -13.17
C ILE A 33 8.31 -16.66 -14.63
N ASN A 34 9.48 -16.68 -15.26
CA ASN A 34 9.61 -16.34 -16.68
C ASN A 34 8.86 -17.33 -17.58
N PHE A 35 8.86 -18.62 -17.23
CA PHE A 35 8.05 -19.61 -17.91
C PHE A 35 6.54 -19.28 -17.82
N TYR A 36 6.00 -19.00 -16.62
CA TYR A 36 4.59 -18.67 -16.46
C TYR A 36 4.18 -17.41 -17.24
N LYS A 37 4.99 -16.34 -17.23
CA LYS A 37 4.72 -15.14 -18.05
C LYS A 37 4.48 -15.47 -19.52
N ASN A 38 5.21 -16.46 -20.03
CA ASN A 38 5.20 -16.88 -21.44
C ASN A 38 4.20 -18.00 -21.76
N ASP A 39 3.59 -18.63 -20.75
CA ASP A 39 2.57 -19.66 -20.89
C ASP A 39 1.18 -19.02 -21.10
N ILE A 40 0.42 -19.56 -22.06
CA ILE A 40 -0.93 -19.09 -22.40
C ILE A 40 -1.94 -19.25 -21.25
N ARG A 41 -1.63 -20.06 -20.24
CA ARG A 41 -2.40 -20.27 -19.02
C ARG A 41 -1.68 -19.75 -17.77
N GLY A 42 -0.51 -19.12 -17.90
CA GLY A 42 0.24 -18.62 -16.75
C GLY A 42 0.56 -19.72 -15.73
N PRO A 43 0.28 -19.52 -14.43
CA PRO A 43 0.48 -20.52 -13.37
C PRO A 43 -0.60 -21.62 -13.34
N TYR A 44 -1.56 -21.58 -14.27
CA TYR A 44 -2.73 -22.46 -14.25
C TYR A 44 -2.57 -23.69 -15.16
N LYS A 45 -3.21 -24.79 -14.77
CA LYS A 45 -3.18 -26.08 -15.45
C LYS A 45 -4.34 -26.24 -16.42
N ASP A 46 -5.56 -26.31 -15.89
CA ASP A 46 -6.82 -26.43 -16.61
C ASP A 46 -7.97 -25.90 -15.75
N ILE A 47 -9.11 -25.60 -16.38
CA ILE A 47 -10.34 -25.22 -15.69
C ILE A 47 -11.08 -26.49 -15.26
N ARG A 48 -11.74 -26.45 -14.10
CA ARG A 48 -12.60 -27.53 -13.60
C ARG A 48 -13.80 -26.95 -12.85
N TRP A 49 -14.85 -27.75 -12.73
CA TRP A 49 -15.92 -27.51 -11.78
C TRP A 49 -15.57 -28.19 -10.46
N PHE A 50 -15.79 -27.48 -9.36
CA PHE A 50 -15.59 -27.96 -8.00
C PHE A 50 -16.95 -27.96 -7.32
N CYS A 51 -17.47 -29.17 -7.06
CA CYS A 51 -18.79 -29.35 -6.50
C CYS A 51 -18.74 -29.39 -4.97
N THR A 52 -19.87 -29.12 -4.34
CA THR A 52 -20.08 -29.11 -2.87
C THR A 52 -19.78 -30.44 -2.19
N ASP A 53 -19.87 -31.56 -2.90
CA ASP A 53 -19.49 -32.90 -2.40
C ASP A 53 -17.98 -33.18 -2.51
N GLY A 54 -17.18 -32.23 -3.00
CA GLY A 54 -15.75 -32.37 -3.22
C GLY A 54 -15.38 -33.01 -4.56
N SER A 55 -16.35 -33.38 -5.40
CA SER A 55 -16.07 -33.90 -6.74
C SER A 55 -15.53 -32.81 -7.67
N VAL A 56 -14.61 -33.19 -8.55
CA VAL A 56 -13.98 -32.30 -9.54
C VAL A 56 -14.34 -32.77 -10.94
N ARG A 57 -15.05 -31.92 -11.70
CA ARG A 57 -15.61 -32.27 -13.01
C ARG A 57 -15.00 -31.48 -14.14
N ALA A 58 -15.14 -31.96 -15.37
CA ALA A 58 -14.61 -31.31 -16.56
C ALA A 58 -15.33 -29.97 -16.84
N PRO A 59 -14.70 -28.97 -17.49
CA PRO A 59 -15.31 -27.65 -17.73
C PRO A 59 -16.71 -27.65 -18.36
N LYS A 60 -16.99 -28.63 -19.23
CA LYS A 60 -18.25 -28.78 -19.97
C LYS A 60 -19.29 -29.64 -19.23
N ASP A 61 -19.00 -30.02 -18.00
CA ASP A 61 -19.80 -30.91 -17.17
C ASP A 61 -20.05 -30.24 -15.81
N PRO A 62 -21.02 -29.29 -15.75
CA PRO A 62 -21.31 -28.54 -14.54
C PRO A 62 -21.81 -29.44 -13.42
N CYS A 63 -21.71 -28.97 -12.18
CA CYS A 63 -22.22 -29.71 -11.02
C CYS A 63 -23.74 -29.93 -11.15
N PRO A 64 -24.21 -31.19 -11.05
CA PRO A 64 -25.62 -31.52 -11.04
C PRO A 64 -26.39 -30.80 -9.94
N SER A 65 -27.65 -30.48 -10.21
CA SER A 65 -28.52 -29.76 -9.28
C SER A 65 -28.72 -30.47 -7.93
N ASP A 66 -28.63 -31.80 -7.92
CA ASP A 66 -28.75 -32.66 -6.73
C ASP A 66 -27.48 -32.69 -5.85
N ILE A 67 -26.32 -32.31 -6.39
CA ILE A 67 -25.06 -32.19 -5.63
C ILE A 67 -24.97 -30.80 -4.98
N GLY A 68 -25.45 -29.76 -5.68
CA GLY A 68 -25.44 -28.37 -5.24
C GLY A 68 -24.66 -27.44 -6.18
N PRO A 69 -24.66 -26.12 -5.94
CA PRO A 69 -23.92 -25.17 -6.77
C PRO A 69 -22.42 -25.47 -6.69
N GLY A 70 -21.77 -25.57 -7.86
CA GLY A 70 -20.31 -25.67 -7.95
C GLY A 70 -19.67 -24.34 -8.32
N LEU A 71 -18.36 -24.24 -8.11
CA LEU A 71 -17.55 -23.12 -8.58
C LEU A 71 -16.67 -23.57 -9.74
N GLN A 72 -16.60 -22.79 -10.81
CA GLN A 72 -15.69 -23.05 -11.91
C GLN A 72 -14.46 -22.15 -11.80
N HIS A 73 -13.29 -22.75 -11.67
CA HIS A 73 -12.04 -21.99 -11.68
C HIS A 73 -10.88 -22.84 -12.21
N ALA A 74 -9.73 -22.19 -12.39
CA ALA A 74 -8.50 -22.88 -12.76
C ALA A 74 -7.94 -23.73 -11.60
N ARG A 75 -7.34 -24.87 -11.95
CA ARG A 75 -6.35 -25.55 -11.10
C ARG A 75 -4.97 -24.96 -11.29
N TYR A 76 -4.16 -25.03 -10.25
CA TYR A 76 -2.74 -24.72 -10.35
C TYR A 76 -1.97 -25.81 -11.09
N LYS A 77 -0.85 -25.41 -11.71
CA LYS A 77 0.16 -26.39 -12.14
C LYS A 77 0.79 -27.04 -10.89
N ASP A 78 1.18 -28.30 -11.01
CA ASP A 78 1.66 -29.10 -9.87
C ASP A 78 2.92 -28.48 -9.22
N ASP A 79 3.73 -27.80 -10.01
CA ASP A 79 4.92 -27.10 -9.52
C ASP A 79 4.60 -25.79 -8.79
N VAL A 80 3.50 -25.10 -9.14
CA VAL A 80 2.99 -23.93 -8.38
C VAL A 80 2.54 -24.36 -6.98
N GLU A 81 1.80 -25.47 -6.88
CA GLU A 81 1.43 -26.03 -5.57
C GLU A 81 2.64 -26.48 -4.76
N THR A 82 3.66 -27.03 -5.44
CA THR A 82 4.92 -27.45 -4.82
C THR A 82 5.70 -26.25 -4.29
N ILE A 83 5.73 -25.12 -5.01
CA ILE A 83 6.34 -23.87 -4.53
C ILE A 83 5.63 -23.39 -3.27
N ALA A 84 4.30 -23.35 -3.28
CA ALA A 84 3.52 -22.93 -2.11
C ALA A 84 3.80 -23.81 -0.88
N LYS A 85 3.84 -25.14 -1.06
CA LYS A 85 4.10 -26.09 0.03
C LYS A 85 5.53 -26.04 0.57
N ASN A 86 6.53 -25.92 -0.31
CA ASN A 86 7.95 -26.01 0.08
C ASN A 86 8.52 -24.68 0.56
N TYR A 87 8.04 -23.57 -0.02
CA TYR A 87 8.63 -22.24 0.15
C TYR A 87 7.64 -21.21 0.68
N HIS A 88 6.40 -21.58 0.99
CA HIS A 88 5.37 -20.64 1.46
C HIS A 88 5.19 -19.43 0.52
N ILE A 89 5.42 -19.64 -0.79
CA ILE A 89 5.29 -18.64 -1.85
C ILE A 89 4.06 -18.96 -2.70
N TYR A 90 3.11 -18.04 -2.74
CA TYR A 90 1.80 -18.23 -3.37
C TYR A 90 1.69 -17.40 -4.65
N LEU A 91 1.74 -18.09 -5.80
CA LEU A 91 1.70 -17.48 -7.12
C LEU A 91 0.29 -17.60 -7.72
N GLY A 92 -0.26 -16.49 -8.23
CA GLY A 92 -1.51 -16.54 -9.00
C GLY A 92 -2.72 -16.91 -8.16
N GLN A 93 -2.77 -16.43 -6.93
CA GLN A 93 -3.78 -16.79 -5.95
C GLN A 93 -5.21 -16.61 -6.47
N LEU A 94 -6.04 -17.65 -6.26
CA LEU A 94 -7.46 -17.74 -6.55
C LEU A 94 -8.18 -17.73 -5.21
N LEU A 95 -8.91 -16.66 -4.91
CA LEU A 95 -9.56 -16.52 -3.62
C LEU A 95 -10.71 -17.49 -3.46
N ALA A 96 -11.53 -17.67 -4.50
CA ALA A 96 -12.72 -18.54 -4.46
C ALA A 96 -12.39 -20.00 -4.08
N TYR A 97 -11.13 -20.43 -4.24
CA TYR A 97 -10.62 -21.76 -3.89
C TYR A 97 -9.81 -21.81 -2.59
N THR A 98 -9.67 -20.69 -1.89
CA THR A 98 -8.79 -20.58 -0.72
C THR A 98 -9.59 -20.58 0.58
N ASN A 99 -9.16 -21.36 1.57
CA ASN A 99 -9.76 -21.27 2.90
C ASN A 99 -9.42 -19.92 3.57
N THR A 100 -10.40 -19.30 4.25
CA THR A 100 -10.24 -17.97 4.86
C THR A 100 -9.13 -17.90 5.91
N SER A 101 -8.96 -18.94 6.74
CA SER A 101 -7.87 -18.97 7.74
C SER A 101 -6.51 -19.18 7.09
N ASP A 102 -6.45 -19.96 6.02
CA ASP A 102 -5.20 -20.17 5.27
C ASP A 102 -4.78 -18.90 4.51
N PHE A 103 -5.76 -18.11 4.04
CA PHE A 103 -5.49 -16.79 3.44
C PHE A 103 -5.04 -15.77 4.47
N TRP A 104 -5.70 -15.74 5.64
CA TRP A 104 -5.32 -14.86 6.75
C TRP A 104 -3.95 -15.22 7.34
N ASP A 105 -3.58 -16.50 7.32
CA ASP A 105 -2.22 -16.99 7.56
C ASP A 105 -1.55 -16.44 8.84
N SER A 106 -2.31 -16.38 9.95
CA SER A 106 -1.88 -15.76 11.20
C SER A 106 -0.61 -16.38 11.80
N LYS A 107 -0.37 -17.68 11.55
CA LYS A 107 0.82 -18.40 12.03
C LYS A 107 2.11 -17.96 11.33
N ASN A 108 2.01 -17.34 10.15
CA ASN A 108 3.15 -16.88 9.36
C ASN A 108 3.06 -15.37 9.12
N ASP A 109 2.62 -14.61 10.13
CA ASP A 109 2.51 -13.15 10.08
C ASP A 109 1.76 -12.68 8.82
N HIS A 110 0.61 -13.30 8.55
CA HIS A 110 -0.29 -12.95 7.46
C HIS A 110 0.36 -12.97 6.08
N SER A 111 1.39 -13.81 5.92
CA SER A 111 2.26 -13.87 4.73
C SER A 111 1.46 -14.05 3.44
N ARG A 112 0.50 -14.99 3.40
CA ARG A 112 -0.29 -15.25 2.19
C ARG A 112 -1.13 -14.05 1.74
N LEU A 113 -1.81 -13.35 2.65
CA LEU A 113 -2.52 -12.10 2.35
C LEU A 113 -1.56 -11.03 1.85
N LYS A 114 -0.43 -10.81 2.53
CA LYS A 114 0.58 -9.83 2.13
C LYS A 114 1.13 -10.12 0.73
N GLN A 115 1.36 -11.39 0.40
CA GLN A 115 1.74 -11.84 -0.95
C GLN A 115 0.65 -11.59 -1.99
N TYR A 116 -0.64 -11.71 -1.63
CA TYR A 116 -1.74 -11.39 -2.54
C TYR A 116 -1.72 -9.90 -2.92
N GLN A 117 -1.52 -9.02 -1.95
CA GLN A 117 -1.41 -7.57 -2.19
C GLN A 117 -0.19 -7.23 -3.05
N LEU A 118 0.94 -7.91 -2.80
CA LEU A 118 2.14 -7.77 -3.64
C LEU A 118 1.91 -8.29 -5.07
N ASP A 119 1.20 -9.41 -5.25
CA ASP A 119 0.81 -9.93 -6.57
C ASP A 119 -0.06 -8.92 -7.34
N LYS A 120 -1.05 -8.27 -6.67
CA LYS A 120 -1.85 -7.20 -7.29
C LYS A 120 -1.00 -6.02 -7.75
N TYR A 121 -0.03 -5.60 -6.93
CA TYR A 121 0.93 -4.57 -7.31
C TYR A 121 1.78 -4.99 -8.50
N LEU A 122 2.39 -6.18 -8.45
CA LEU A 122 3.21 -6.68 -9.54
C LEU A 122 2.40 -6.75 -10.85
N ARG A 123 1.14 -7.21 -10.79
CA ARG A 123 0.25 -7.23 -11.95
C ARG A 123 0.01 -5.85 -12.53
N SER A 124 -0.15 -4.84 -11.67
CA SER A 124 -0.31 -3.48 -12.16
C SER A 124 0.96 -3.01 -12.86
N VAL A 125 2.15 -3.21 -12.27
CA VAL A 125 3.41 -2.60 -12.76
C VAL A 125 4.13 -3.44 -13.81
N ASP A 126 3.71 -4.68 -14.04
CA ASP A 126 4.33 -5.60 -14.99
C ASP A 126 3.32 -6.38 -15.85
N ASN A 127 2.42 -5.65 -16.50
CA ASN A 127 1.53 -6.16 -17.56
C ASN A 127 0.78 -7.44 -17.17
N GLY A 128 0.17 -7.47 -15.99
CA GLY A 128 -0.59 -8.62 -15.50
C GLY A 128 0.28 -9.75 -14.95
N TRP A 129 1.47 -9.44 -14.41
CA TRP A 129 2.43 -10.29 -13.69
C TRP A 129 2.08 -11.77 -13.45
N ILE A 130 3.05 -12.65 -13.77
CA ILE A 130 2.97 -14.12 -14.04
C ILE A 130 1.87 -14.57 -15.02
N ASN A 131 0.88 -13.72 -15.27
CA ASN A 131 -0.21 -13.93 -16.22
C ASN A 131 -0.06 -13.00 -17.44
N GLN A 132 1.14 -12.60 -17.85
CA GLN A 132 1.29 -11.69 -19.00
C GLN A 132 0.59 -12.19 -20.27
N LYS A 133 0.69 -13.51 -20.57
CA LYS A 133 -0.17 -14.16 -21.57
C LYS A 133 -1.42 -14.80 -20.95
N GLY A 134 -1.29 -15.37 -19.75
CA GLY A 134 -2.36 -16.04 -19.01
C GLY A 134 -3.56 -15.16 -18.63
N GLN A 135 -3.43 -13.83 -18.65
CA GLN A 135 -4.51 -12.88 -18.33
C GLN A 135 -5.70 -12.97 -19.30
N TYR A 136 -5.47 -13.53 -20.50
CA TYR A 136 -6.51 -13.79 -21.49
C TYR A 136 -7.11 -15.19 -21.40
N TYR A 137 -6.65 -16.03 -20.45
CA TYR A 137 -7.19 -17.36 -20.21
C TYR A 137 -8.55 -17.27 -19.50
N ARG A 138 -9.60 -17.09 -20.32
CA ARG A 138 -10.99 -16.93 -19.85
C ARG A 138 -11.46 -18.13 -19.02
N GLY A 139 -12.14 -17.85 -17.91
CA GLY A 139 -12.67 -18.86 -17.00
C GLY A 139 -11.68 -19.36 -15.93
N ALA A 140 -10.45 -18.84 -15.92
CA ALA A 140 -9.49 -19.15 -14.87
C ALA A 140 -9.86 -18.53 -13.51
N VAL A 141 -10.45 -17.33 -13.56
CA VAL A 141 -10.93 -16.54 -12.41
C VAL A 141 -12.30 -15.98 -12.80
N GLN A 142 -13.28 -16.07 -11.91
CA GLN A 142 -14.58 -15.42 -12.05
C GLN A 142 -14.65 -14.27 -11.03
N ALA A 143 -14.90 -13.05 -11.50
CA ALA A 143 -14.84 -11.87 -10.63
C ALA A 143 -15.93 -11.91 -9.55
N GLU A 144 -17.11 -12.41 -9.90
CA GLU A 144 -18.25 -12.55 -9.02
C GLU A 144 -17.97 -13.54 -7.88
N ASP A 145 -17.28 -14.64 -8.17
CA ASP A 145 -16.92 -15.65 -7.17
C ASP A 145 -15.80 -15.15 -6.23
N GLU A 146 -14.82 -14.40 -6.77
CA GLU A 146 -13.78 -13.76 -5.97
C GLU A 146 -14.36 -12.68 -5.04
N GLU A 147 -15.33 -11.90 -5.53
CA GLU A 147 -16.03 -10.88 -4.74
C GLU A 147 -16.91 -11.51 -3.65
N ALA A 148 -17.68 -12.55 -3.99
CA ALA A 148 -18.46 -13.32 -3.02
C ALA A 148 -17.56 -13.91 -1.92
N TRP A 149 -16.40 -14.46 -2.32
CA TRP A 149 -15.40 -14.94 -1.38
C TRP A 149 -14.86 -13.82 -0.49
N GLY A 150 -14.53 -12.66 -1.05
CA GLY A 150 -14.00 -11.53 -0.29
C GLY A 150 -15.00 -10.99 0.74
N ILE A 151 -16.29 -10.93 0.40
CA ILE A 151 -17.36 -10.59 1.35
C ILE A 151 -17.43 -11.62 2.49
N ALA A 152 -17.35 -12.92 2.16
CA ALA A 152 -17.34 -13.98 3.17
C ALA A 152 -16.09 -13.90 4.07
N PHE A 153 -14.92 -13.64 3.49
CA PHE A 153 -13.66 -13.42 4.20
C PHE A 153 -13.77 -12.27 5.19
N TYR A 154 -14.27 -11.10 4.78
CA TYR A 154 -14.42 -9.96 5.69
C TYR A 154 -15.52 -10.17 6.72
N THR A 155 -16.61 -10.86 6.38
CA THR A 155 -17.65 -11.22 7.36
C THR A 155 -17.05 -12.06 8.50
N TRP A 156 -16.20 -13.03 8.16
CA TRP A 156 -15.48 -13.84 9.14
C TRP A 156 -14.41 -13.04 9.90
N LEU A 157 -13.55 -12.31 9.18
CA LEU A 157 -12.41 -11.59 9.75
C LEU A 157 -12.86 -10.48 10.72
N LEU A 158 -13.83 -9.67 10.30
CA LEU A 158 -14.29 -8.49 11.05
C LEU A 158 -15.26 -8.83 12.19
N SER A 159 -15.59 -10.11 12.38
CA SER A 159 -16.28 -10.57 13.59
C SER A 159 -15.38 -10.62 14.83
N GLN A 160 -14.06 -10.51 14.64
CA GLN A 160 -13.06 -10.68 15.69
C GLN A 160 -12.49 -9.32 16.12
N ASP A 161 -12.73 -8.92 17.37
CA ASP A 161 -12.28 -7.62 17.89
C ASP A 161 -10.75 -7.49 17.91
N ASP A 162 -10.05 -8.56 18.28
CA ASP A 162 -8.58 -8.54 18.41
C ASP A 162 -7.90 -8.35 17.05
N VAL A 163 -8.50 -8.81 15.96
CA VAL A 163 -8.00 -8.54 14.61
C VAL A 163 -7.98 -7.04 14.32
N LEU A 164 -9.03 -6.30 14.69
CA LEU A 164 -9.09 -4.86 14.49
C LEU A 164 -8.22 -4.07 15.47
N ARG A 165 -7.93 -4.62 16.65
CA ARG A 165 -6.99 -4.02 17.61
C ARG A 165 -5.55 -4.15 17.15
N ASP A 166 -5.16 -5.36 16.79
CA ASP A 166 -3.75 -5.72 16.59
C ASP A 166 -3.30 -5.52 15.15
N ASN A 167 -4.23 -5.61 14.18
CA ASN A 167 -3.92 -5.65 12.75
C ASN A 167 -4.71 -4.60 11.94
N PHE A 168 -5.16 -3.51 12.57
CA PHE A 168 -5.98 -2.47 11.92
C PHE A 168 -5.40 -2.02 10.58
N PHE A 169 -4.11 -1.68 10.56
CA PHE A 169 -3.43 -1.23 9.35
C PHE A 169 -3.49 -2.27 8.23
N LEU A 170 -3.11 -3.52 8.51
CA LEU A 170 -3.06 -4.58 7.52
C LEU A 170 -4.46 -4.88 6.96
N VAL A 171 -5.46 -4.99 7.83
CA VAL A 171 -6.86 -5.20 7.43
C VAL A 171 -7.33 -4.05 6.54
N ARG A 172 -7.12 -2.80 6.96
CA ARG A 172 -7.53 -1.65 6.15
C ARG A 172 -6.81 -1.59 4.81
N GLN A 173 -5.53 -1.97 4.74
CA GLN A 173 -4.82 -2.07 3.46
C GLN A 173 -5.35 -3.20 2.58
N SER A 174 -5.76 -4.35 3.15
CA SER A 174 -6.26 -5.48 2.35
C SER A 174 -7.54 -5.15 1.58
N LEU A 175 -8.38 -4.24 2.09
CA LEU A 175 -9.58 -3.78 1.39
C LEU A 175 -9.26 -3.12 0.04
N LYS A 176 -8.05 -2.58 -0.16
CA LYS A 176 -7.66 -2.00 -1.46
C LYS A 176 -7.42 -3.06 -2.54
N ASP A 177 -7.22 -4.32 -2.16
CA ASP A 177 -6.73 -5.38 -3.03
C ASP A 177 -7.67 -6.59 -3.13
N VAL A 178 -8.33 -6.96 -2.01
CA VAL A 178 -9.30 -8.07 -1.96
C VAL A 178 -10.66 -7.57 -2.48
N PRO A 179 -11.23 -8.20 -3.52
CA PRO A 179 -12.50 -7.77 -4.11
C PRO A 179 -13.67 -7.98 -3.13
N HIS A 180 -14.50 -6.97 -2.92
CA HIS A 180 -15.68 -7.04 -2.04
C HIS A 180 -16.74 -5.94 -2.29
N SER A 181 -16.42 -4.90 -3.07
CA SER A 181 -17.28 -3.71 -3.26
C SER A 181 -17.22 -3.12 -4.69
N GLY A 182 -16.71 -3.87 -5.66
CA GLY A 182 -16.60 -3.47 -7.07
C GLY A 182 -15.73 -2.24 -7.39
N ASP A 183 -15.09 -1.59 -6.41
CA ASP A 183 -14.32 -0.36 -6.61
C ASP A 183 -12.86 -0.63 -7.06
N ALA A 184 -12.37 0.14 -8.04
CA ALA A 184 -11.00 0.05 -8.55
C ALA A 184 -10.04 1.02 -7.83
N ASN A 185 -8.81 0.56 -7.50
CA ASN A 185 -7.74 1.42 -6.97
C ASN A 185 -7.10 2.27 -8.09
N LEU A 186 -7.81 3.33 -8.50
CA LEU A 186 -7.41 4.22 -9.59
C LEU A 186 -6.07 4.93 -9.35
N ALA A 187 -5.74 5.26 -8.10
CA ALA A 187 -4.48 5.92 -7.75
C ALA A 187 -3.27 5.03 -8.03
N GLN A 188 -3.33 3.76 -7.60
CA GLN A 188 -2.29 2.78 -7.88
C GLN A 188 -2.20 2.51 -9.38
N ARG A 189 -3.35 2.31 -10.04
CA ARG A 189 -3.42 2.06 -11.48
C ARG A 189 -2.74 3.17 -12.30
N MET A 190 -3.02 4.44 -12.00
CA MET A 190 -2.41 5.60 -12.66
C MET A 190 -0.87 5.61 -12.49
N ARG A 191 -0.36 5.42 -11.28
CA ARG A 191 1.10 5.37 -11.03
C ARG A 191 1.75 4.22 -11.79
N SER A 192 1.07 3.08 -11.78
CA SER A 192 1.51 1.89 -12.47
C SER A 192 1.61 2.07 -13.99
N GLU A 193 0.56 2.63 -14.59
CA GLU A 193 0.53 2.94 -16.02
C GLU A 193 1.62 3.95 -16.40
N SER A 194 1.81 5.00 -15.59
CA SER A 194 2.90 5.98 -15.82
C SER A 194 4.30 5.37 -15.72
N LYS A 195 4.52 4.41 -14.80
CA LYS A 195 5.78 3.66 -14.67
C LYS A 195 6.02 2.78 -15.90
N VAL A 196 5.03 2.02 -16.34
CA VAL A 196 5.13 1.16 -17.53
C VAL A 196 5.51 1.99 -18.77
N ILE A 197 4.92 3.19 -18.92
CA ILE A 197 5.27 4.11 -20.01
C ILE A 197 6.72 4.59 -19.88
N SER A 198 7.17 5.01 -18.68
CA SER A 198 8.55 5.52 -18.51
C SER A 198 9.61 4.44 -18.69
N ASP A 199 9.32 3.20 -18.27
CA ASP A 199 10.21 2.06 -18.46
C ASP A 199 10.38 1.73 -19.96
N ALA A 200 9.30 1.88 -20.74
CA ALA A 200 9.31 1.66 -22.19
C ALA A 200 9.77 2.90 -23.00
N TYR A 201 9.69 4.10 -22.44
CA TYR A 201 10.03 5.36 -23.10
C TYR A 201 10.61 6.35 -22.09
N THR A 202 11.93 6.27 -21.89
CA THR A 202 12.69 7.07 -20.91
C THR A 202 12.40 8.57 -20.94
N PRO A 203 12.15 9.24 -22.09
CA PRO A 203 11.83 10.67 -22.10
C PRO A 203 10.56 11.06 -21.31
N PHE A 204 9.70 10.10 -20.95
CA PHE A 204 8.53 10.35 -20.09
C PHE A 204 8.87 10.41 -18.58
N MET A 205 10.11 10.15 -18.18
CA MET A 205 10.52 10.01 -16.79
C MET A 205 10.15 11.22 -15.92
N ASP A 206 10.32 12.45 -16.40
CA ASP A 206 10.00 13.66 -15.62
C ASP A 206 8.50 13.74 -15.28
N LEU A 207 7.63 13.48 -16.26
CA LEU A 207 6.19 13.44 -16.04
C LEU A 207 5.80 12.25 -15.18
N ARG A 208 6.46 11.09 -15.34
CA ARG A 208 6.27 9.97 -14.42
C ARG A 208 6.64 10.32 -12.99
N VAL A 209 7.77 11.00 -12.74
CA VAL A 209 8.16 11.45 -11.39
C VAL A 209 7.09 12.35 -10.80
N LYS A 210 6.55 13.29 -11.60
CA LYS A 210 5.43 14.15 -11.19
C LYS A 210 4.16 13.35 -10.87
N ILE A 211 3.73 12.44 -11.74
CA ILE A 211 2.50 11.62 -11.55
C ILE A 211 2.64 10.65 -10.37
N HIS A 212 3.83 10.10 -10.16
CA HIS A 212 4.12 9.17 -9.08
C HIS A 212 4.23 9.87 -7.72
N GLY A 213 4.70 11.13 -7.73
CA GLY A 213 4.87 11.97 -6.56
C GLY A 213 3.62 12.77 -6.22
N GLN A 214 3.22 13.72 -7.06
CA GLN A 214 2.13 14.65 -6.79
C GLN A 214 1.31 14.86 -8.06
N PRO A 215 0.43 13.92 -8.42
CA PRO A 215 -0.40 14.05 -9.61
C PRO A 215 -1.43 15.16 -9.38
N GLU A 216 -1.66 15.98 -10.41
CA GLU A 216 -2.65 17.05 -10.43
C GLU A 216 -3.54 16.95 -11.67
N VAL A 217 -4.73 17.58 -11.62
CA VAL A 217 -5.64 17.65 -12.77
C VAL A 217 -4.95 18.22 -14.01
N ALA A 218 -4.10 19.24 -13.82
CA ALA A 218 -3.34 19.87 -14.89
C ALA A 218 -2.32 18.92 -15.55
N ASP A 219 -1.91 17.84 -14.87
CA ASP A 219 -0.98 16.87 -15.44
C ASP A 219 -1.62 16.02 -16.54
N ILE A 220 -2.97 15.89 -16.57
CA ILE A 220 -3.69 15.22 -17.68
C ILE A 220 -3.33 15.88 -19.01
N GLU A 221 -3.38 17.21 -19.07
CA GLU A 221 -3.05 17.96 -20.28
C GLU A 221 -1.56 17.90 -20.60
N LYS A 222 -0.69 17.84 -19.59
CA LYS A 222 0.76 17.63 -19.80
C LYS A 222 1.04 16.25 -20.42
N VAL A 223 0.34 15.20 -20.00
CA VAL A 223 0.46 13.85 -20.58
C VAL A 223 -0.03 13.84 -22.02
N LYS A 224 -1.21 14.42 -22.30
CA LYS A 224 -1.72 14.57 -23.68
C LYS A 224 -0.77 15.36 -24.58
N ALA A 225 -0.24 16.48 -24.08
CA ALA A 225 0.71 17.31 -24.82
C ALA A 225 2.02 16.56 -25.10
N PHE A 226 2.52 15.80 -24.12
CA PHE A 226 3.70 14.96 -24.29
C PHE A 226 3.49 13.87 -25.33
N GLN A 227 2.36 13.15 -25.27
CA GLN A 227 1.99 12.13 -26.24
C GLN A 227 1.94 12.73 -27.65
N LYS A 228 1.24 13.86 -27.83
CA LYS A 228 1.13 14.55 -29.12
C LYS A 228 2.50 15.00 -29.66
N LYS A 229 3.34 15.59 -28.80
CA LYS A 229 4.68 16.06 -29.18
C LYS A 229 5.59 14.92 -29.64
N ASN A 230 5.43 13.72 -29.07
CA ASN A 230 6.28 12.57 -29.36
C ASN A 230 5.61 11.53 -30.27
N ALA A 231 4.42 11.79 -30.80
CA ALA A 231 3.59 10.80 -31.51
C ALA A 231 4.34 10.04 -32.62
N LEU A 232 5.22 10.72 -33.38
CA LEU A 232 6.02 10.11 -34.45
C LEU A 232 7.14 9.17 -33.95
N LYS A 233 7.53 9.30 -32.68
CA LYS A 233 8.58 8.49 -32.03
C LYS A 233 7.99 7.36 -31.18
N LEU A 234 6.68 7.38 -30.93
CA LEU A 234 5.99 6.39 -30.12
C LEU A 234 5.47 5.25 -31.01
N THR A 235 5.60 4.02 -30.53
CA THR A 235 4.96 2.85 -31.13
C THR A 235 3.44 2.91 -30.94
N ALA A 236 2.70 2.11 -31.71
CA ALA A 236 1.24 1.98 -31.54
C ALA A 236 0.87 1.49 -30.13
N THR A 237 1.65 0.59 -29.54
CA THR A 237 1.46 0.10 -28.17
C THR A 237 1.66 1.20 -27.14
N GLN A 238 2.74 2.00 -27.27
CA GLN A 238 2.99 3.12 -26.37
C GLN A 238 1.87 4.17 -26.48
N ASN A 239 1.41 4.51 -27.68
CA ASN A 239 0.29 5.44 -27.85
C ASN A 239 -0.97 4.95 -27.12
N LYS A 240 -1.31 3.65 -27.21
CA LYS A 240 -2.42 3.07 -26.44
C LYS A 240 -2.21 3.15 -24.93
N GLN A 241 -0.98 2.95 -24.44
CA GLN A 241 -0.68 3.08 -23.01
C GLN A 241 -0.90 4.51 -22.52
N PHE A 242 -0.53 5.53 -23.31
CA PHE A 242 -0.83 6.92 -23.01
C PHE A 242 -2.34 7.19 -22.96
N ASP A 243 -3.12 6.67 -23.92
CA ASP A 243 -4.58 6.83 -23.93
C ASP A 243 -5.21 6.23 -22.66
N VAL A 244 -4.75 5.04 -22.27
CA VAL A 244 -5.19 4.38 -21.03
C VAL A 244 -4.84 5.22 -19.79
N LEU A 245 -3.60 5.73 -19.69
CA LEU A 245 -3.19 6.59 -18.58
C LEU A 245 -4.06 7.85 -18.50
N VAL A 246 -4.37 8.50 -19.63
CA VAL A 246 -5.23 9.69 -19.67
C VAL A 246 -6.65 9.38 -19.18
N VAL A 247 -7.22 8.23 -19.56
CA VAL A 247 -8.53 7.79 -19.06
C VAL A 247 -8.49 7.57 -17.55
N THR A 248 -7.50 6.82 -17.05
CA THR A 248 -7.34 6.56 -15.62
C THR A 248 -7.15 7.85 -14.83
N MET A 249 -6.32 8.78 -15.30
CA MET A 249 -6.13 10.08 -14.64
C MET A 249 -7.44 10.90 -14.63
N THR A 250 -8.18 10.90 -15.74
CA THR A 250 -9.47 11.61 -15.84
C THR A 250 -10.50 11.05 -14.86
N GLU A 251 -10.56 9.73 -14.74
CA GLU A 251 -11.43 9.05 -13.78
C GLU A 251 -10.99 9.32 -12.34
N PHE A 252 -9.68 9.23 -12.06
CA PHE A 252 -9.10 9.50 -10.75
C PHE A 252 -9.39 10.93 -10.28
N PHE A 253 -9.25 11.92 -11.14
CA PHE A 253 -9.48 13.33 -10.78
C PHE A 253 -10.94 13.78 -10.82
N LYS A 254 -11.87 12.87 -11.12
CA LYS A 254 -13.30 13.18 -11.01
C LYS A 254 -13.61 13.61 -9.57
N PRO A 255 -14.36 14.72 -9.37
CA PRO A 255 -14.77 15.14 -8.05
C PRO A 255 -15.45 14.00 -7.30
N ILE A 256 -15.06 13.79 -6.04
CA ILE A 256 -15.68 12.79 -5.20
C ILE A 256 -17.08 13.28 -4.84
N ASP A 257 -18.08 12.49 -5.20
CA ASP A 257 -19.45 12.72 -4.79
C ASP A 257 -19.61 12.28 -3.33
N ILE A 258 -19.45 13.21 -2.41
CA ILE A 258 -19.54 12.97 -0.96
C ILE A 258 -20.89 12.34 -0.59
N LYS A 259 -21.95 12.61 -1.36
CA LYS A 259 -23.27 12.00 -1.12
C LYS A 259 -23.27 10.49 -1.35
N LYS A 260 -22.39 9.97 -2.21
CA LYS A 260 -22.27 8.52 -2.45
C LYS A 260 -21.67 7.76 -1.27
N ILE A 261 -20.97 8.44 -0.35
CA ILE A 261 -20.46 7.81 0.87
C ILE A 261 -21.63 7.28 1.70
N GLY A 262 -22.68 8.09 1.90
CA GLY A 262 -23.88 7.68 2.65
C GLY A 262 -24.68 6.59 1.95
N GLN A 263 -24.69 6.56 0.61
CA GLN A 263 -25.41 5.54 -0.17
C GLN A 263 -24.79 4.15 -0.08
N LYS A 264 -23.48 4.04 0.17
CA LYS A 264 -22.78 2.75 0.36
C LYS A 264 -22.71 2.31 1.83
N ALA A 265 -23.27 3.09 2.76
CA ALA A 265 -23.14 2.93 4.21
C ALA A 265 -24.48 2.62 4.90
N ASP A 266 -25.39 1.89 4.25
CA ASP A 266 -26.75 1.65 4.73
C ASP A 266 -26.82 0.99 6.11
N LEU A 267 -25.84 0.15 6.48
CA LEU A 267 -25.83 -0.54 7.78
C LEU A 267 -25.40 0.39 8.93
N LEU A 268 -24.83 1.56 8.60
CA LEU A 268 -24.40 2.56 9.57
C LEU A 268 -25.55 3.47 10.01
N LYS A 269 -26.68 3.46 9.29
CA LYS A 269 -27.86 4.26 9.67
C LYS A 269 -28.24 4.02 11.12
N ASN A 270 -28.50 5.10 11.85
CA ASN A 270 -28.85 5.09 13.28
C ASN A 270 -27.75 4.58 14.23
N THR A 271 -26.50 4.45 13.78
CA THR A 271 -25.35 4.21 14.67
C THR A 271 -24.70 5.54 15.07
N PRO A 272 -23.97 5.60 16.19
CA PRO A 272 -23.21 6.80 16.57
C PRO A 272 -22.26 7.27 15.46
N LEU A 273 -21.48 6.35 14.87
CA LEU A 273 -20.58 6.65 13.76
C LEU A 273 -21.33 7.02 12.47
N GLY A 274 -22.47 6.39 12.21
CA GLY A 274 -23.34 6.76 11.09
C GLY A 274 -23.82 8.20 11.18
N LYS A 275 -24.20 8.65 12.38
CA LYS A 275 -24.59 10.06 12.61
C LYS A 275 -23.42 11.01 12.34
N THR A 276 -22.22 10.70 12.83
CA THR A 276 -21.00 11.49 12.53
C THR A 276 -20.77 11.59 11.02
N LEU A 277 -21.01 10.52 10.27
CA LEU A 277 -20.87 10.51 8.81
C LEU A 277 -21.99 11.28 8.10
N GLU A 278 -23.23 11.19 8.57
CA GLU A 278 -24.35 11.99 8.06
C GLU A 278 -24.09 13.48 8.26
N ASP A 279 -23.60 13.88 9.44
CA ASP A 279 -23.22 15.26 9.75
C ASP A 279 -22.06 15.73 8.84
N PHE A 280 -21.05 14.88 8.61
CA PHE A 280 -19.97 15.17 7.66
C PHE A 280 -20.52 15.40 6.23
N ILE A 281 -21.39 14.51 5.74
CA ILE A 281 -21.97 14.60 4.39
C ILE A 281 -22.84 15.85 4.26
N ALA A 282 -23.67 16.14 5.26
CA ALA A 282 -24.57 17.29 5.26
C ALA A 282 -23.78 18.61 5.18
N ASN A 283 -22.72 18.74 5.97
CA ASN A 283 -21.95 19.97 6.07
C ASN A 283 -20.94 20.17 4.92
N HIS A 284 -20.55 19.09 4.23
CA HIS A 284 -19.44 19.15 3.27
C HIS A 284 -19.79 18.75 1.83
N SER A 285 -21.05 18.41 1.53
CA SER A 285 -21.48 18.01 0.18
C SER A 285 -21.61 19.16 -0.82
N LEU A 286 -21.51 20.43 -0.40
CA LEU A 286 -21.67 21.61 -1.25
C LEU A 286 -20.57 22.65 -0.99
N GLY A 287 -19.64 22.80 -1.93
CA GLY A 287 -18.79 24.00 -2.05
C GLY A 287 -17.98 24.39 -0.80
N THR A 288 -17.53 23.44 0.01
CA THR A 288 -16.72 23.70 1.21
C THR A 288 -15.29 24.11 0.84
N ASN A 289 -14.71 25.03 1.63
CA ASN A 289 -13.27 25.32 1.58
C ASN A 289 -12.45 24.03 1.83
N ASP A 290 -11.39 23.83 1.05
CA ASP A 290 -10.51 22.66 1.13
C ASP A 290 -9.97 22.45 2.55
N SER A 291 -9.58 23.50 3.27
CA SER A 291 -9.03 23.39 4.63
C SER A 291 -10.03 22.81 5.64
N GLU A 292 -11.32 23.17 5.53
CA GLU A 292 -12.40 22.67 6.36
C GLU A 292 -12.74 21.23 6.01
N LEU A 293 -12.87 20.94 4.71
CA LEU A 293 -13.12 19.58 4.21
C LEU A 293 -12.03 18.60 4.66
N ILE A 294 -10.75 18.98 4.53
CA ILE A 294 -9.62 18.15 4.93
C ILE A 294 -9.60 17.99 6.46
N SER A 295 -9.89 19.05 7.22
CA SER A 295 -9.98 18.98 8.69
C SER A 295 -11.06 17.99 9.13
N ALA A 296 -12.26 18.10 8.55
CA ALA A 296 -13.41 17.27 8.89
C ALA A 296 -13.20 15.81 8.47
N ALA A 297 -12.66 15.57 7.26
CA ALA A 297 -12.38 14.21 6.78
C ALA A 297 -11.29 13.53 7.63
N GLY A 298 -10.26 14.27 8.05
CA GLY A 298 -9.21 13.75 8.93
C GLY A 298 -9.75 13.38 10.31
N GLN A 299 -10.67 14.17 10.85
CA GLN A 299 -11.32 13.88 12.13
C GLN A 299 -12.26 12.68 12.02
N ALA A 300 -13.14 12.64 11.02
CA ALA A 300 -14.05 11.52 10.79
C ALA A 300 -13.28 10.19 10.61
N LEU A 301 -12.11 10.23 9.96
CA LEU A 301 -11.25 9.07 9.80
C LEU A 301 -10.68 8.57 11.14
N LEU A 302 -10.27 9.49 12.02
CA LEU A 302 -9.81 9.16 13.36
C LEU A 302 -10.94 8.61 14.24
N ASP A 303 -12.13 9.17 14.14
CA ASP A 303 -13.30 8.73 14.92
C ASP A 303 -13.72 7.31 14.52
N ILE A 304 -13.75 7.00 13.21
CA ILE A 304 -13.93 5.62 12.73
C ILE A 304 -12.89 4.70 13.36
N ARG A 305 -11.60 5.05 13.32
CA ARG A 305 -10.55 4.17 13.87
C ARG A 305 -10.73 3.90 15.37
N LYS A 306 -11.13 4.90 16.14
CA LYS A 306 -11.30 4.75 17.60
C LYS A 306 -12.51 3.89 17.93
N ASP A 307 -13.62 4.10 17.23
CA ASP A 307 -14.92 3.58 17.63
C ASP A 307 -15.35 2.35 16.81
N ILE A 308 -14.57 1.91 15.82
CA ILE A 308 -14.91 0.73 14.97
C ILE A 308 -15.11 -0.56 15.78
N ILE A 309 -14.46 -0.68 16.93
CA ILE A 309 -14.59 -1.85 17.80
C ILE A 309 -15.95 -1.84 18.54
N GLU A 310 -16.57 -0.68 18.73
CA GLU A 310 -17.88 -0.55 19.38
C GLU A 310 -19.02 -1.09 18.50
N GLU A 311 -18.93 -0.89 17.17
CA GLU A 311 -19.79 -1.61 16.23
C GLU A 311 -19.41 -3.10 16.25
N LYS A 312 -20.37 -4.02 16.37
CA LYS A 312 -20.11 -5.47 16.46
C LYS A 312 -20.51 -6.24 15.20
N ARG A 313 -21.29 -5.64 14.30
CA ARG A 313 -21.76 -6.28 13.07
C ARG A 313 -20.63 -6.28 12.03
N PRO A 314 -20.14 -7.43 11.55
CA PRO A 314 -18.99 -7.49 10.64
C PRO A 314 -19.19 -6.70 9.35
N MET A 315 -20.38 -6.76 8.75
CA MET A 315 -20.68 -6.01 7.52
C MET A 315 -20.81 -4.50 7.74
N ALA A 316 -21.20 -4.06 8.94
CA ALA A 316 -21.17 -2.64 9.29
C ALA A 316 -19.72 -2.17 9.49
N ARG A 317 -18.85 -2.98 10.12
CA ARG A 317 -17.41 -2.73 10.19
C ARG A 317 -16.77 -2.64 8.81
N LEU A 318 -17.16 -3.51 7.87
CA LEU A 318 -16.69 -3.45 6.48
C LEU A 318 -17.07 -2.11 5.84
N GLN A 319 -18.33 -1.69 5.97
CA GLN A 319 -18.78 -0.37 5.48
C GLN A 319 -18.03 0.79 6.13
N LEU A 320 -17.73 0.73 7.44
CA LEU A 320 -16.91 1.74 8.12
C LEU A 320 -15.49 1.82 7.53
N LEU A 321 -14.87 0.67 7.25
CA LEU A 321 -13.54 0.62 6.63
C LEU A 321 -13.57 1.12 5.18
N ASP A 322 -14.60 0.81 4.40
CA ASP A 322 -14.80 1.35 3.06
C ASP A 322 -14.96 2.87 3.08
N VAL A 323 -15.79 3.38 3.99
CA VAL A 323 -15.93 4.83 4.22
C VAL A 323 -14.59 5.44 4.62
N SER A 324 -13.83 4.76 5.48
CA SER A 324 -12.49 5.21 5.87
C SER A 324 -11.52 5.33 4.67
N LEU A 325 -11.62 4.45 3.67
CA LEU A 325 -10.83 4.53 2.44
C LEU A 325 -11.27 5.72 1.58
N LYS A 326 -12.58 5.98 1.48
CA LYS A 326 -13.12 7.15 0.75
C LYS A 326 -12.76 8.47 1.41
N LEU A 327 -12.75 8.53 2.75
CA LEU A 327 -12.28 9.72 3.47
C LEU A 327 -10.80 9.99 3.22
N GLU A 328 -9.94 8.96 3.22
CA GLU A 328 -8.54 9.09 2.82
C GLU A 328 -8.40 9.55 1.35
N GLU A 329 -9.25 9.05 0.46
CA GLU A 329 -9.28 9.48 -0.95
C GLU A 329 -9.62 10.98 -1.09
N ILE A 330 -10.60 11.48 -0.31
CA ILE A 330 -10.94 12.90 -0.22
C ILE A 330 -9.74 13.71 0.27
N LEU A 331 -9.10 13.26 1.35
CA LEU A 331 -7.93 13.92 1.92
C LEU A 331 -6.80 13.99 0.88
N PHE A 332 -6.48 12.87 0.22
CA PHE A 332 -5.42 12.77 -0.77
C PHE A 332 -5.66 13.72 -1.95
N LYS A 333 -6.88 13.76 -2.51
CA LYS A 333 -7.19 14.60 -3.69
C LYS A 333 -7.25 16.10 -3.38
N ASN A 334 -7.50 16.49 -2.13
CA ASN A 334 -7.66 17.90 -1.76
C ASN A 334 -6.48 18.47 -0.96
N ALA A 335 -5.61 17.64 -0.37
CA ALA A 335 -4.46 18.08 0.43
C ALA A 335 -3.51 19.04 -0.31
N SER A 336 -3.37 18.89 -1.63
CA SER A 336 -2.56 19.81 -2.46
C SER A 336 -3.28 21.11 -2.80
N LYS A 337 -4.59 21.22 -2.59
CA LYS A 337 -5.34 22.45 -2.86
C LYS A 337 -5.35 23.41 -1.66
N TRP A 338 -5.30 22.86 -0.45
CA TRP A 338 -5.06 23.67 0.74
C TRP A 338 -3.62 24.20 0.73
N GLN A 339 -3.45 25.46 0.34
CA GLN A 339 -2.18 26.19 0.33
C GLN A 339 -2.14 27.14 1.54
N PRO A 340 -1.39 26.82 2.61
CA PRO A 340 -1.33 27.67 3.79
C PRO A 340 -0.68 29.02 3.49
N GLU A 341 -1.33 30.12 3.88
CA GLU A 341 -0.81 31.48 3.70
C GLU A 341 0.04 31.94 4.88
N THR A 342 -0.15 31.32 6.04
CA THR A 342 0.51 31.68 7.29
C THR A 342 1.16 30.48 7.97
N LEU A 343 2.16 30.73 8.82
CA LEU A 343 2.74 29.68 9.67
C LEU A 343 1.69 28.96 10.50
N ARG A 344 0.70 29.70 11.05
CA ARG A 344 -0.40 29.13 11.83
C ARG A 344 -1.21 28.12 11.01
N GLU A 345 -1.49 28.43 9.75
CA GLU A 345 -2.18 27.51 8.85
C GLU A 345 -1.31 26.32 8.46
N GLN A 346 0.01 26.49 8.26
CA GLN A 346 0.92 25.39 7.97
C GLN A 346 0.94 24.38 9.13
N LEU A 347 1.02 24.87 10.37
CA LEU A 347 0.97 24.05 11.57
C LEU A 347 -0.38 23.34 11.72
N ARG A 348 -1.49 24.04 11.38
CA ARG A 348 -2.82 23.43 11.34
C ARG A 348 -2.90 22.30 10.31
N LYS A 349 -2.35 22.50 9.12
CA LYS A 349 -2.29 21.48 8.06
C LYS A 349 -1.51 20.25 8.50
N ILE A 350 -0.34 20.44 9.10
CA ILE A 350 0.47 19.33 9.66
C ILE A 350 -0.31 18.56 10.73
N LYS A 351 -0.95 19.25 11.68
CA LYS A 351 -1.78 18.61 12.71
C LYS A 351 -2.88 17.76 12.08
N VAL A 352 -3.63 18.32 11.12
CA VAL A 352 -4.74 17.62 10.46
C VAL A 352 -4.25 16.40 9.67
N LEU A 353 -3.16 16.52 8.92
CA LEU A 353 -2.57 15.40 8.17
C LEU A 353 -2.00 14.31 9.10
N THR A 354 -1.50 14.69 10.28
CA THR A 354 -1.09 13.73 11.33
C THR A 354 -2.30 13.00 11.90
N THR A 355 -3.38 13.73 12.22
CA THR A 355 -4.67 13.14 12.65
C THR A 355 -5.19 12.16 11.61
N ALA A 356 -5.17 12.52 10.33
CA ALA A 356 -5.56 11.65 9.23
C ALA A 356 -4.65 10.42 9.11
N SER A 357 -3.34 10.57 9.29
CA SER A 357 -2.38 9.45 9.28
C SER A 357 -2.67 8.45 10.40
N ALA A 358 -3.02 8.95 11.59
CA ALA A 358 -3.51 8.14 12.69
C ALA A 358 -4.86 7.50 12.35
N GLY A 359 -5.85 8.21 11.83
CA GLY A 359 -7.13 7.59 11.45
C GLY A 359 -6.97 6.50 10.37
N ALA A 360 -6.06 6.70 9.41
CA ALA A 360 -5.85 5.79 8.30
C ALA A 360 -5.03 4.52 8.63
N GLY A 361 -4.49 4.42 9.85
CA GLY A 361 -3.69 3.25 10.27
C GLY A 361 -2.18 3.43 10.22
N TYR A 362 -1.64 4.53 9.68
CA TYR A 362 -0.19 4.69 9.49
C TYR A 362 0.56 5.03 10.78
N LEU A 363 -0.12 5.62 11.76
CA LEU A 363 0.40 5.88 13.11
C LEU A 363 -0.44 5.16 14.13
N GLU A 364 0.15 4.47 15.10
CA GLU A 364 -0.63 3.88 16.17
C GLU A 364 -1.37 4.92 17.01
N LEU A 365 -2.52 4.53 17.58
CA LEU A 365 -3.32 5.46 18.40
C LEU A 365 -2.54 5.95 19.62
N TRP A 366 -1.68 5.09 20.19
CA TRP A 366 -0.82 5.46 21.31
C TRP A 366 0.31 6.39 20.87
N GLU A 367 0.93 6.18 19.71
CA GLU A 367 1.94 7.08 19.13
C GLU A 367 1.35 8.47 18.90
N TYR A 368 0.18 8.53 18.26
CA TYR A 368 -0.57 9.76 18.07
C TYR A 368 -0.90 10.44 19.41
N GLY A 369 -1.26 9.65 20.42
CA GLY A 369 -1.51 10.11 21.79
C GLY A 369 -0.33 10.88 22.40
N GLN A 370 0.91 10.46 22.12
CA GLN A 370 2.12 11.12 22.61
C GLN A 370 2.40 12.46 21.91
N ILE A 371 2.12 12.55 20.61
CA ILE A 371 2.54 13.70 19.80
C ILE A 371 1.44 14.76 19.62
N LYS A 372 0.15 14.41 19.76
CA LYS A 372 -0.98 15.29 19.43
C LYS A 372 -0.95 16.63 20.16
N ASN A 373 -0.47 16.67 21.40
CA ASN A 373 -0.44 17.89 22.20
C ASN A 373 0.64 18.85 21.71
N THR A 374 1.83 18.34 21.38
CA THR A 374 2.92 19.11 20.79
C THR A 374 2.53 19.69 19.43
N LEU A 375 1.76 18.95 18.63
CA LEU A 375 1.24 19.43 17.35
C LEU A 375 0.05 20.40 17.50
N ASN A 376 -0.53 20.54 18.69
CA ASN A 376 -1.67 21.40 18.97
C ASN A 376 -1.26 22.76 19.58
N THR A 377 -0.27 23.42 18.98
CA THR A 377 0.30 24.70 19.45
C THR A 377 -0.21 25.93 18.68
N ILE A 378 -1.25 25.74 17.85
CA ILE A 378 -1.74 26.69 16.84
C ILE A 378 -2.35 27.97 17.44
N ASN A 379 -2.78 27.92 18.70
CA ASN A 379 -3.49 29.03 19.38
C ASN A 379 -2.58 30.09 20.00
N ARG A 380 -1.26 30.03 19.74
CA ARG A 380 -0.32 31.03 20.26
C ARG A 380 -0.14 32.19 19.27
N ASP A 381 -0.01 33.40 19.80
CA ASP A 381 0.26 34.60 18.99
C ASP A 381 1.73 34.71 18.59
N LYS A 382 2.63 34.17 19.40
CA LYS A 382 4.08 34.13 19.16
C LYS A 382 4.64 32.76 19.54
N MET A 383 5.71 32.37 18.87
CA MET A 383 6.41 31.12 19.14
C MET A 383 7.91 31.32 18.88
N THR A 384 8.73 30.78 19.77
CA THR A 384 10.18 30.82 19.62
C THR A 384 10.63 29.82 18.56
N LEU A 385 11.82 30.03 18.00
CA LEU A 385 12.43 29.09 17.05
C LEU A 385 12.63 27.69 17.69
N ALA A 386 12.94 27.62 18.98
CA ALA A 386 13.10 26.37 19.71
C ALA A 386 11.79 25.57 19.81
N GLU A 387 10.68 26.26 20.12
CA GLU A 387 9.35 25.65 20.15
C GLU A 387 8.94 25.18 18.75
N LEU A 388 9.21 25.99 17.72
CA LEU A 388 8.87 25.63 16.35
C LEU A 388 9.68 24.42 15.84
N ASN A 389 10.96 24.33 16.22
CA ASN A 389 11.80 23.15 15.99
C ASN A 389 11.26 21.92 16.72
N THR A 390 10.74 22.07 17.93
CA THR A 390 10.12 20.96 18.67
C THR A 390 8.90 20.42 17.90
N VAL A 391 8.09 21.30 17.32
CA VAL A 391 6.96 20.90 16.46
C VAL A 391 7.45 20.21 15.19
N LEU A 392 8.47 20.76 14.53
CA LEU A 392 9.07 20.18 13.33
C LEU A 392 9.59 18.76 13.58
N GLU A 393 10.42 18.55 14.61
CA GLU A 393 10.99 17.23 14.93
C GLU A 393 9.90 16.23 15.29
N THR A 394 8.88 16.66 16.04
CA THR A 394 7.71 15.81 16.35
C THR A 394 6.97 15.40 15.09
N ALA A 395 6.74 16.34 14.17
CA ALA A 395 6.03 16.06 12.92
C ALA A 395 6.87 15.22 11.96
N ARG A 396 8.20 15.37 11.95
CA ARG A 396 9.13 14.48 11.23
C ARG A 396 9.03 13.05 11.75
N GLY A 397 9.05 12.85 13.08
CA GLY A 397 8.83 11.54 13.69
C GLY A 397 7.51 10.90 13.25
N ALA A 398 6.43 11.69 13.16
CA ALA A 398 5.15 11.20 12.65
C ALA A 398 5.21 10.73 11.18
N VAL A 399 5.98 11.41 10.32
CA VAL A 399 6.22 10.99 8.93
C VAL A 399 7.02 9.69 8.89
N GLU A 400 8.08 9.60 9.68
CA GLU A 400 8.96 8.44 9.77
C GLU A 400 8.20 7.20 10.25
N TRP A 401 7.41 7.30 11.32
CA TRP A 401 6.56 6.22 11.82
C TRP A 401 5.51 5.80 10.79
N SER A 402 4.89 6.77 10.09
CA SER A 402 3.93 6.48 9.02
C SER A 402 4.53 5.64 7.89
N ALA A 403 5.75 5.96 7.46
CA ALA A 403 6.47 5.19 6.47
C ALA A 403 6.94 3.82 7.02
N ALA A 404 7.36 3.79 8.28
CA ALA A 404 7.81 2.58 8.96
C ALA A 404 6.67 1.56 9.15
N MET A 405 5.43 1.99 9.35
CA MET A 405 4.27 1.09 9.47
C MET A 405 4.09 0.18 8.24
N VAL A 406 4.28 0.75 7.04
CA VAL A 406 4.24 -0.01 5.78
C VAL A 406 5.38 -1.03 5.75
N LYS A 407 6.59 -0.60 6.12
CA LYS A 407 7.77 -1.48 6.15
C LYS A 407 7.58 -2.61 7.17
N ALA A 408 7.12 -2.31 8.38
CA ALA A 408 6.90 -3.28 9.43
C ALA A 408 5.95 -4.41 8.98
N ASN A 409 4.93 -4.08 8.20
CA ASN A 409 3.98 -5.07 7.70
C ASN A 409 4.48 -5.86 6.49
N TYR A 410 5.22 -5.23 5.57
CA TYR A 410 5.46 -5.81 4.24
C TYR A 410 6.92 -6.12 3.89
N GLN A 411 7.90 -5.59 4.63
CA GLN A 411 9.31 -5.67 4.24
C GLN A 411 9.81 -7.11 4.09
N ASN A 412 9.38 -8.02 4.98
CA ASN A 412 9.77 -9.43 4.89
C ASN A 412 9.35 -10.05 3.55
N ILE A 413 8.08 -9.92 3.19
CA ILE A 413 7.53 -10.47 1.93
C ILE A 413 8.17 -9.81 0.71
N VAL A 414 8.39 -8.50 0.75
CA VAL A 414 9.09 -7.77 -0.33
C VAL A 414 10.52 -8.28 -0.50
N ASN A 415 11.25 -8.56 0.58
CA ASN A 415 12.60 -9.10 0.52
C ASN A 415 12.61 -10.50 -0.12
N VAL A 416 11.68 -11.38 0.30
CA VAL A 416 11.53 -12.72 -0.28
C VAL A 416 11.31 -12.63 -1.79
N TYR A 417 10.36 -11.80 -2.23
CA TYR A 417 10.05 -11.65 -3.65
C TYR A 417 11.16 -10.96 -4.44
N THR A 418 11.85 -9.97 -3.88
CA THR A 418 12.95 -9.28 -4.56
C THR A 418 14.09 -10.23 -4.96
N GLY A 419 14.23 -11.36 -4.25
CA GLY A 419 15.19 -12.40 -4.58
C GLY A 419 15.00 -13.03 -5.96
N PHE A 420 13.76 -13.15 -6.45
CA PHE A 420 13.44 -13.79 -7.74
C PHE A 420 12.63 -12.89 -8.69
N GLU A 421 12.08 -11.79 -8.19
CA GLU A 421 11.36 -10.77 -8.94
C GLU A 421 11.73 -9.35 -8.44
N PRO A 422 12.76 -8.71 -9.03
CA PRO A 422 13.25 -7.40 -8.59
C PRO A 422 12.20 -6.27 -8.62
N LYS A 423 11.15 -6.34 -9.44
CA LYS A 423 10.11 -5.29 -9.48
C LYS A 423 9.30 -5.22 -8.17
N ALA A 424 9.33 -6.26 -7.34
CA ALA A 424 8.70 -6.27 -6.03
C ALA A 424 9.25 -5.16 -5.10
N TYR A 425 10.50 -4.73 -5.31
CA TYR A 425 11.16 -3.68 -4.53
C TYR A 425 10.35 -2.36 -4.47
N GLY A 426 9.61 -2.03 -5.55
CA GLY A 426 8.83 -0.80 -5.61
C GLY A 426 7.52 -0.80 -4.81
N PHE A 427 7.13 -1.94 -4.22
CA PHE A 427 5.84 -2.08 -3.53
C PHE A 427 5.68 -1.17 -2.33
N ILE A 428 6.70 -1.08 -1.47
CA ILE A 428 6.66 -0.26 -0.25
C ILE A 428 6.53 1.22 -0.61
N ASP A 429 7.32 1.68 -1.59
CA ASP A 429 7.26 3.06 -2.07
C ASP A 429 5.88 3.39 -2.67
N ASP A 430 5.29 2.47 -3.44
CA ASP A 430 3.93 2.63 -3.95
C ASP A 430 2.90 2.78 -2.84
N ARG A 431 2.95 1.94 -1.80
CA ARG A 431 2.05 2.02 -0.64
C ARG A 431 2.20 3.32 0.15
N ILE A 432 3.44 3.78 0.37
CA ILE A 432 3.71 5.04 1.08
C ILE A 432 3.24 6.24 0.25
N ARG A 433 3.63 6.33 -1.02
CA ARG A 433 3.21 7.44 -1.89
C ARG A 433 1.71 7.41 -2.18
N GLY A 434 1.11 6.23 -2.11
CA GLY A 434 -0.32 5.91 -2.15
C GLY A 434 -1.16 6.53 -1.04
N SER A 435 -0.51 7.08 0.00
CA SER A 435 -1.14 7.41 1.27
C SER A 435 -1.11 8.89 1.62
N ILE A 436 -1.85 9.25 2.68
CA ILE A 436 -1.80 10.59 3.26
C ILE A 436 -0.41 10.96 3.84
N ALA A 437 0.45 9.98 4.14
CA ALA A 437 1.80 10.21 4.65
C ALA A 437 2.67 11.04 3.68
N LEU A 438 2.43 10.90 2.37
CA LEU A 438 3.07 11.73 1.35
C LEU A 438 2.78 13.22 1.56
N HIS A 439 1.51 13.57 1.76
CA HIS A 439 1.11 14.96 1.95
C HIS A 439 1.57 15.49 3.31
N LEU A 440 1.55 14.64 4.34
CA LEU A 440 2.12 14.99 5.64
C LEU A 440 3.62 15.32 5.51
N GLY A 441 4.41 14.44 4.87
CA GLY A 441 5.84 14.64 4.64
C GLY A 441 6.14 15.92 3.88
N LYS A 442 5.32 16.24 2.86
CA LYS A 442 5.44 17.50 2.11
C LYS A 442 5.21 18.72 3.03
N SER A 443 4.13 18.74 3.79
CA SER A 443 3.84 19.88 4.68
C SER A 443 4.85 20.02 5.82
N VAL A 444 5.42 18.92 6.31
CA VAL A 444 6.53 18.96 7.27
C VAL A 444 7.81 19.51 6.62
N GLY A 445 8.10 19.14 5.38
CA GLY A 445 9.20 19.70 4.61
C GLY A 445 9.09 21.21 4.41
N GLU A 446 7.90 21.70 4.01
CA GLU A 446 7.59 23.12 3.86
C GLU A 446 7.79 23.91 5.17
N LEU A 447 7.39 23.34 6.33
CA LEU A 447 7.68 23.93 7.63
C LEU A 447 9.18 24.00 7.92
N GLY A 448 9.91 22.93 7.59
CA GLY A 448 11.36 22.91 7.73
C GLY A 448 12.06 23.96 6.87
N ASP A 449 11.60 24.15 5.63
CA ASP A 449 12.15 25.17 4.73
C ASP A 449 11.89 26.59 5.27
N PHE A 450 10.70 26.83 5.84
CA PHE A 450 10.40 28.07 6.55
C PHE A 450 11.35 28.30 7.72
N ILE A 451 11.55 27.31 8.60
CA ILE A 451 12.45 27.41 9.76
C ILE A 451 13.91 27.65 9.32
N ALA A 452 14.39 26.92 8.32
CA ALA A 452 15.76 27.05 7.82
C ALA A 452 16.01 28.47 7.28
N LYS A 453 15.03 29.04 6.56
CA LYS A 453 15.09 30.41 6.06
C LYS A 453 15.16 31.44 7.20
N GLU A 454 14.32 31.30 8.23
CA GLU A 454 14.28 32.25 9.36
C GLU A 454 15.46 32.10 10.33
N SER A 455 16.07 30.91 10.41
CA SER A 455 17.18 30.62 11.33
C SER A 455 18.58 30.76 10.72
N ALA A 456 18.68 30.90 9.39
CA ALA A 456 19.93 30.83 8.63
C ALA A 456 20.74 29.52 8.83
N LEU A 457 20.12 28.47 9.37
CA LEU A 457 20.69 27.13 9.49
C LEU A 457 20.23 26.29 8.30
N THR A 458 21.13 26.00 7.36
CA THR A 458 20.80 25.21 6.16
C THR A 458 21.66 23.95 6.08
N ASN A 459 21.00 22.79 5.93
CA ASN A 459 21.67 21.60 5.41
C ASN A 459 21.65 21.71 3.89
N LYS A 460 22.83 21.75 3.25
CA LYS A 460 22.94 21.77 1.79
C LYS A 460 23.25 20.37 1.25
N VAL A 461 22.26 19.70 0.68
CA VAL A 461 22.44 18.43 -0.04
C VAL A 461 22.28 18.70 -1.53
N MET A 462 23.41 18.90 -2.21
CA MET A 462 23.42 19.26 -3.64
C MET A 462 22.55 20.51 -3.90
N ASP A 463 21.88 20.58 -5.05
CA ASP A 463 20.93 21.64 -5.41
C ASP A 463 19.48 21.11 -5.51
N ILE A 464 19.14 20.07 -4.72
CA ILE A 464 17.78 19.51 -4.73
C ILE A 464 16.79 20.45 -4.01
N ALA A 465 15.53 20.43 -4.44
CA ALA A 465 14.45 21.11 -3.73
C ALA A 465 14.06 20.38 -2.43
N ASN A 466 13.39 21.08 -1.49
CA ASN A 466 12.87 20.54 -0.23
C ASN A 466 13.92 19.86 0.65
N GLN A 467 15.11 20.47 0.79
CA GLN A 467 16.22 19.89 1.55
C GLN A 467 15.91 19.68 3.02
N SER A 468 14.91 20.39 3.56
CA SER A 468 14.42 20.20 4.92
C SER A 468 13.71 18.86 5.15
N THR A 469 13.47 18.07 4.10
CA THR A 469 13.07 16.67 4.23
C THR A 469 14.24 15.73 4.55
N ILE A 470 15.49 16.23 4.44
CA ILE A 470 16.69 15.49 4.81
C ILE A 470 17.11 15.86 6.23
N ARG A 471 17.34 14.82 7.03
CA ARG A 471 17.90 14.94 8.37
C ARG A 471 19.40 14.70 8.33
N GLY A 472 20.18 15.75 8.56
CA GLY A 472 21.60 15.60 8.87
C GLY A 472 21.75 15.00 10.27
N LEU A 473 22.30 13.80 10.36
CA LEU A 473 22.57 13.15 11.66
C LEU A 473 23.83 13.71 12.32
N ASN A 474 24.80 14.14 11.50
CA ASN A 474 26.07 14.71 11.94
C ASN A 474 26.34 16.01 11.18
N SER A 475 26.91 17.00 11.87
CA SER A 475 27.42 18.21 11.24
C SER A 475 28.67 17.90 10.42
N GLY A 476 28.79 18.50 9.24
CA GLY A 476 30.01 18.38 8.43
C GLY A 476 29.78 18.66 6.95
N TYR A 477 30.82 18.45 6.17
CA TYR A 477 30.80 18.51 4.72
C TYR A 477 31.26 17.16 4.16
N ALA A 478 30.45 16.56 3.29
CA ALA A 478 30.78 15.33 2.57
C ALA A 478 30.81 15.62 1.06
N PHE A 479 31.85 15.16 0.38
CA PHE A 479 32.01 15.28 -1.07
C PHE A 479 32.52 13.95 -1.63
N GLY A 480 31.87 13.46 -2.67
CA GLY A 480 32.18 12.18 -3.29
C GLY A 480 31.18 11.82 -4.38
N GLU A 481 31.45 10.72 -5.08
CA GLU A 481 30.51 10.14 -6.05
C GLU A 481 29.23 9.69 -5.32
N LEU A 482 28.05 10.06 -5.84
CA LEU A 482 26.79 9.58 -5.31
C LEU A 482 26.48 8.18 -5.86
N VAL A 483 26.52 7.17 -4.99
CA VAL A 483 26.19 5.79 -5.31
C VAL A 483 24.82 5.45 -4.76
N VAL A 484 23.86 5.19 -5.65
CA VAL A 484 22.53 4.71 -5.28
C VAL A 484 22.53 3.19 -5.26
N VAL A 485 22.39 2.60 -4.07
CA VAL A 485 22.36 1.14 -3.92
C VAL A 485 20.95 0.63 -4.23
N ALA A 486 20.81 -0.05 -5.36
CA ALA A 486 19.58 -0.74 -5.74
C ALA A 486 19.59 -2.17 -5.16
N GLY A 487 18.66 -2.48 -4.25
CA GLY A 487 18.53 -3.82 -3.67
C GLY A 487 19.00 -3.90 -2.22
N SER A 488 19.56 -5.05 -1.83
CA SER A 488 20.02 -5.29 -0.46
C SER A 488 21.28 -4.47 -0.17
N PRO A 489 21.29 -3.62 0.87
CA PRO A 489 22.49 -2.87 1.25
C PRO A 489 23.65 -3.77 1.70
N ASP A 490 23.35 -4.96 2.21
CA ASP A 490 24.33 -5.88 2.79
C ASP A 490 25.24 -6.53 1.72
N ASP A 491 24.89 -6.40 0.44
CA ASP A 491 25.67 -6.93 -0.68
C ASP A 491 26.62 -5.89 -1.30
N VAL A 492 26.70 -4.68 -0.72
CA VAL A 492 27.50 -3.57 -1.26
C VAL A 492 28.71 -3.27 -0.39
N GLU A 493 29.89 -3.36 -0.98
CA GLU A 493 31.13 -2.90 -0.37
C GLU A 493 31.20 -1.36 -0.40
N VAL A 494 31.32 -0.74 0.77
CA VAL A 494 31.33 0.72 0.94
C VAL A 494 32.74 1.29 0.94
N SER A 495 32.93 2.43 0.27
CA SER A 495 34.19 3.17 0.21
C SER A 495 34.03 4.55 0.86
N SER A 496 35.05 5.00 1.61
CA SER A 496 34.99 6.26 2.36
C SER A 496 34.98 7.52 1.49
N ASP A 497 35.31 7.42 0.21
CA ASP A 497 35.37 8.53 -0.76
C ASP A 497 34.07 8.71 -1.58
N LYS A 498 33.02 7.94 -1.25
CA LYS A 498 31.72 8.01 -1.93
C LYS A 498 30.58 8.34 -0.95
N ILE A 499 29.49 8.84 -1.50
CA ILE A 499 28.24 9.12 -0.77
C ILE A 499 27.23 8.04 -1.17
N TYR A 500 26.81 7.22 -0.21
CA TYR A 500 25.87 6.13 -0.48
C TYR A 500 24.44 6.52 -0.09
N ILE A 501 23.49 6.14 -0.93
CA ILE A 501 22.06 6.16 -0.59
C ILE A 501 21.59 4.72 -0.40
N PHE A 502 21.11 4.43 0.80
CA PHE A 502 20.48 3.15 1.14
C PHE A 502 19.03 3.36 1.60
N MET A 503 18.17 2.33 1.44
CA MET A 503 16.86 2.32 2.10
C MET A 503 16.93 1.92 3.59
N ARG A 504 17.99 1.21 3.97
CA ARG A 504 18.38 0.87 5.35
C ARG A 504 19.91 0.85 5.41
N SER A 505 20.50 1.25 6.54
CA SER A 505 21.94 1.06 6.73
C SER A 505 22.27 -0.44 6.65
N PRO A 506 23.32 -0.86 5.91
CA PRO A 506 23.82 -2.22 5.99
C PRO A 506 24.33 -2.55 7.41
N ALA A 507 24.28 -3.83 7.75
CA ALA A 507 24.51 -4.30 9.13
C ALA A 507 25.96 -4.10 9.62
N ASP A 508 26.90 -3.95 8.71
CA ASP A 508 28.32 -3.72 8.94
C ASP A 508 28.68 -2.24 9.18
N LEU A 509 27.79 -1.31 8.82
CA LEU A 509 27.92 0.09 9.20
C LEU A 509 27.54 0.28 10.67
N LYS A 510 28.31 1.12 11.37
CA LYS A 510 27.95 1.55 12.72
C LYS A 510 26.55 2.17 12.70
N PRO A 511 25.67 1.84 13.66
CA PRO A 511 24.38 2.50 13.79
C PRO A 511 24.60 4.02 13.87
N VAL A 512 23.85 4.78 13.07
CA VAL A 512 23.85 6.25 13.05
C VAL A 512 22.53 6.76 13.57
#